data_AF-A0A2R8C3E2-F1
#
_entry.id   AF-A0A2R8C3E2-F1
#
_cell.length_a   1.000
_cell.length_b   1.000
_cell.length_c   1.000
_cell.angle_alpha   90.00
_cell.angle_beta   90.00
_cell.angle_gamma   90.00
#
_symmetry.space_group_name_H-M   'P 1'
#
loop_
_entity.id
_entity.type
_entity.pdbx_description
1 polymer ?
#
loop_
_entity_poly.entity_id
_entity_poly.type
_entity_poly.pdbx_seq_one_letter_code
_entity_poly.pdbx_strand_id
1 'polypeptide(L)'
;MGLPFLLGLGQSNPLALWLSVATGMAALVLTVLTDHHLGVWRLLPYKFHLAVDLFVGLTFLFAPGLFGFTGLDALFYWMNGAAVVAVISLSAPEQGVTA
;
A
#
# COMPACT_ATOMS: atom_id res chain seq x y z
N MET A 1 -10.16 -3.70 -1.05
CA MET A 1 -10.78 -4.43 0.09
C MET A 1 -11.42 -5.74 -0.31
N GLY A 2 -12.16 -5.82 -1.43
CA GLY A 2 -12.84 -7.06 -1.84
C GLY A 2 -11.92 -8.13 -2.47
N LEU A 3 -10.89 -7.71 -3.22
CA LEU A 3 -10.01 -8.64 -3.96
C LEU A 3 -9.36 -9.74 -3.09
N PRO A 4 -8.86 -9.47 -1.87
CA PRO A 4 -8.36 -10.50 -0.97
C PRO A 4 -9.33 -11.67 -0.73
N PHE A 5 -10.63 -11.38 -0.61
CA PHE A 5 -11.65 -12.41 -0.40
C PHE A 5 -11.89 -13.24 -1.65
N LEU A 6 -11.88 -12.61 -2.83
CA LEU A 6 -12.04 -13.30 -4.11
C LEU A 6 -10.86 -14.23 -4.42
N LEU A 7 -9.66 -13.81 -4.05
CA LEU A 7 -8.44 -14.60 -4.17
C LEU A 7 -8.31 -15.66 -3.06
N GLY A 8 -9.20 -15.63 -2.06
CA GLY A 8 -9.14 -16.54 -0.92
C GLY A 8 -7.88 -16.38 -0.07
N LEU A 9 -7.35 -15.15 0.06
CA LEU A 9 -6.15 -14.89 0.85
C LEU A 9 -6.31 -15.36 2.30
N GLY A 10 -5.20 -15.74 2.92
CA GLY A 10 -5.15 -16.19 4.31
C GLY A 10 -5.04 -17.70 4.48
N GLN A 11 -4.88 -18.46 3.38
CA GLN A 11 -4.71 -19.92 3.45
C GLN A 11 -3.39 -20.32 4.10
N SER A 12 -2.30 -19.58 3.83
CA SER A 12 -1.01 -19.86 4.46
C SER A 12 -0.91 -19.29 5.88
N ASN A 13 -1.47 -18.10 6.09
CA ASN A 13 -1.54 -17.45 7.38
C ASN A 13 -2.71 -16.45 7.39
N PRO A 14 -3.64 -16.47 8.36
CA PRO A 14 -4.77 -15.55 8.43
C PRO A 14 -4.38 -14.06 8.38
N LEU A 15 -3.16 -13.72 8.81
CA LEU A 15 -2.62 -12.36 8.70
C LEU A 15 -2.56 -11.87 7.25
N ALA A 16 -2.38 -12.75 6.26
CA ALA A 16 -2.34 -12.36 4.85
C ALA A 16 -3.67 -11.74 4.37
N LEU A 17 -4.81 -12.19 4.90
CA LEU A 17 -6.10 -11.58 4.60
C LEU A 17 -6.24 -10.22 5.29
N TRP A 18 -6.05 -10.21 6.61
CA TRP A 18 -6.34 -9.04 7.43
C TRP A 18 -5.37 -7.88 7.20
N LEU A 19 -4.09 -8.17 6.94
CA LEU A 19 -3.11 -7.15 6.55
C LEU A 19 -3.57 -6.46 5.25
N SER A 20 -4.04 -7.20 4.25
CA SER A 20 -4.50 -6.60 2.99
C SER A 20 -5.77 -5.75 3.17
N VAL A 21 -6.75 -6.26 3.92
CA VAL A 21 -8.01 -5.53 4.19
C VAL A 21 -7.75 -4.27 5.01
N ALA A 22 -6.98 -4.38 6.09
CA ALA A 22 -6.67 -3.25 6.97
C ALA A 22 -5.82 -2.20 6.25
N THR A 23 -4.76 -2.61 5.55
CA THR A 23 -3.92 -1.69 4.78
C THR A 23 -4.74 -0.98 3.71
N GLY A 24 -5.60 -1.69 2.99
CA GLY A 24 -6.42 -1.03 2.00
C GLY A 24 -7.42 -0.05 2.62
N MET A 25 -8.05 -0.38 3.76
CA MET A 25 -8.93 0.56 4.45
C MET A 25 -8.16 1.81 4.89
N ALA A 26 -6.96 1.62 5.43
CA ALA A 26 -6.07 2.72 5.80
C ALA A 26 -5.68 3.57 4.58
N ALA A 27 -5.38 2.94 3.43
CA ALA A 27 -5.07 3.64 2.19
C ALA A 27 -6.27 4.48 1.70
N LEU A 28 -7.50 3.94 1.79
CA LEU A 28 -8.69 4.70 1.43
C LEU A 28 -8.88 5.94 2.34
N VAL A 29 -8.72 5.76 3.65
CA VAL A 29 -8.77 6.87 4.62
C VAL A 29 -7.69 7.90 4.29
N LEU A 30 -6.46 7.44 4.03
CA LEU A 30 -5.36 8.31 3.67
C LEU A 30 -5.67 9.12 2.40
N THR A 31 -6.20 8.50 1.34
CA THR A 31 -6.60 9.21 0.11
C THR A 31 -7.67 10.27 0.39
N VAL A 32 -8.69 9.95 1.18
CA VAL A 32 -9.77 10.90 1.54
C VAL A 32 -9.24 12.12 2.28
N LEU A 33 -8.24 11.92 3.15
CA LEU A 33 -7.65 12.97 3.99
C LEU A 33 -6.48 13.70 3.35
N THR A 34 -5.84 13.15 2.31
CA THR A 34 -4.70 13.77 1.63
C THR A 34 -5.18 14.88 0.69
N ASP A 35 -4.40 15.95 0.54
CA ASP A 35 -4.52 16.93 -0.54
C ASP A 35 -4.10 16.31 -1.89
N HIS A 36 -4.87 15.31 -2.29
CA HIS A 36 -4.81 14.63 -3.57
C HIS A 36 -6.03 15.09 -4.37
N HIS A 37 -5.98 15.01 -5.69
CA HIS A 37 -7.13 15.25 -6.56
C HIS A 37 -8.42 14.48 -6.16
N LEU A 38 -8.30 13.30 -5.52
CA LEU A 38 -9.43 12.51 -4.99
C LEU A 38 -9.72 12.77 -3.50
N GLY A 39 -8.91 13.61 -2.85
CA GLY A 39 -9.05 14.00 -1.47
C GLY A 39 -10.27 14.86 -1.24
N VAL A 40 -11.04 14.49 -0.23
CA VAL A 40 -12.29 15.17 0.14
C VAL A 40 -11.99 16.29 1.14
N TRP A 41 -11.16 16.02 2.15
CA TRP A 41 -10.92 16.94 3.27
C TRP A 41 -9.53 17.61 3.20
N ARG A 42 -8.59 17.05 2.43
CA ARG A 42 -7.30 17.66 2.06
C ARG A 42 -6.48 18.21 3.24
N LEU A 43 -6.44 17.45 4.32
CA LEU A 43 -5.73 17.78 5.57
C LEU A 43 -4.23 17.44 5.52
N LEU A 44 -3.86 16.40 4.79
CA LEU A 44 -2.49 15.87 4.77
C LEU A 44 -1.75 16.24 3.47
N PRO A 45 -0.48 16.66 3.53
CA PRO A 45 0.30 16.95 2.32
C PRO A 45 0.47 15.73 1.41
N TYR A 46 0.50 15.93 0.09
CA TYR A 46 0.72 14.83 -0.87
C TYR A 46 2.05 14.08 -0.65
N LYS A 47 3.11 14.77 -0.21
CA LYS A 47 4.39 14.13 0.17
C LYS A 47 4.25 13.13 1.31
N PHE A 48 3.33 13.37 2.24
CA PHE A 48 3.03 12.41 3.32
C PHE A 48 2.36 11.16 2.77
N HIS A 49 1.46 11.31 1.79
CA HIS A 49 0.82 10.19 1.10
C HIS A 49 1.85 9.26 0.46
N LEU A 50 2.76 9.83 -0.34
CA LEU A 50 3.83 9.07 -0.99
C LEU A 50 4.75 8.36 0.01
N ALA A 51 5.05 8.99 1.15
CA ALA A 51 5.86 8.36 2.20
C ALA A 51 5.16 7.14 2.82
N VAL A 52 3.84 7.24 3.08
CA VAL A 52 3.04 6.12 3.60
C VAL A 52 2.92 5.01 2.55
N ASP A 53 2.69 5.35 1.29
CA ASP A 53 2.63 4.36 0.21
C ASP A 53 3.95 3.59 0.09
N LEU A 54 5.09 4.27 0.23
CA LEU A 54 6.40 3.61 0.17
C LEU A 54 6.57 2.65 1.35
N PHE A 55 6.19 3.10 2.54
CA PHE A 55 6.21 2.26 3.73
C PHE A 55 5.33 1.01 3.58
N VAL A 56 4.13 1.17 3.00
CA VAL A 56 3.23 0.05 2.70
C VAL A 56 3.85 -0.89 1.66
N GLY A 57 4.40 -0.37 0.56
CA GLY A 57 5.03 -1.15 -0.49
C GLY A 57 6.20 -2.01 0.05
N LEU A 58 7.05 -1.41 0.88
CA LEU A 58 8.14 -2.13 1.55
C LEU A 58 7.59 -3.17 2.54
N THR A 59 6.60 -2.81 3.35
CA THR A 59 5.95 -3.76 4.27
C THR A 59 5.43 -4.98 3.51
N PHE A 60 4.79 -4.78 2.36
CA PHE A 60 4.28 -5.86 1.53
C PHE A 60 5.40 -6.72 0.94
N LEU A 61 6.52 -6.12 0.54
CA LEU A 61 7.66 -6.87 0.00
C LEU A 61 8.27 -7.81 1.04
N PHE A 62 8.34 -7.37 2.30
CA PHE A 62 8.92 -8.13 3.40
C PHE A 62 7.92 -9.06 4.11
N ALA A 63 6.62 -8.76 4.10
CA ALA A 63 5.59 -9.51 4.83
C ALA A 63 5.62 -11.03 4.58
N PRO A 64 5.78 -11.55 3.34
CA PRO A 64 5.87 -13.00 3.13
C PRO A 64 7.01 -13.68 3.90
N GLY A 65 8.17 -13.03 3.97
CA GLY A 65 9.33 -13.54 4.71
C GLY A 65 9.16 -13.46 6.23
N LEU A 66 8.58 -12.36 6.74
CA LEU A 66 8.39 -12.17 8.18
C LEU A 66 7.26 -13.04 8.77
N PHE A 67 6.17 -13.23 8.01
CA PHE A 67 4.97 -13.89 8.51
C PHE A 67 4.73 -15.28 7.91
N GLY A 68 5.67 -15.76 7.08
CA GLY A 68 5.61 -17.09 6.48
C GLY A 68 4.51 -17.24 5.43
N PHE A 69 4.19 -16.19 4.68
CA PHE A 69 3.21 -16.31 3.60
C PHE A 69 3.80 -17.16 2.48
N THR A 70 2.98 -18.03 1.89
CA THR A 70 3.40 -18.92 0.80
C THR A 70 2.35 -18.96 -0.30
N GLY A 71 2.74 -19.49 -1.47
CA GLY A 71 1.83 -19.64 -2.62
C GLY A 71 1.22 -18.31 -3.07
N LEU A 72 -0.11 -18.31 -3.22
CA LEU A 72 -0.86 -17.14 -3.69
C LEU A 72 -0.75 -15.96 -2.73
N ASP A 73 -0.71 -16.20 -1.41
CA ASP A 73 -0.55 -15.14 -0.42
C ASP A 73 0.76 -14.40 -0.65
N ALA A 74 1.88 -15.12 -0.75
CA ALA A 74 3.19 -14.50 -1.01
C ALA A 74 3.22 -13.73 -2.33
N LEU A 75 2.72 -14.35 -3.40
CA LEU A 75 2.70 -13.73 -4.74
C LEU A 75 1.89 -12.43 -4.74
N PHE A 76 0.73 -12.43 -4.10
CA PHE A 76 -0.12 -11.23 -3.97
C PHE A 76 0.66 -10.08 -3.31
N TYR A 77 1.34 -10.35 -2.19
CA TYR A 77 2.10 -9.33 -1.47
C TYR A 77 3.31 -8.83 -2.26
N TRP A 78 4.08 -9.73 -2.88
CA TRP A 78 5.23 -9.32 -3.70
C TRP A 78 4.82 -8.51 -4.92
N MET A 79 3.77 -8.91 -5.65
CA MET A 79 3.31 -8.18 -6.82
C MET A 79 2.81 -6.78 -6.45
N ASN A 80 1.98 -6.66 -5.41
CA ASN A 80 1.47 -5.36 -4.97
C ASN A 80 2.59 -4.48 -4.38
N GLY A 81 3.46 -5.04 -3.55
CA GLY A 81 4.59 -4.32 -2.96
C GLY A 81 5.55 -3.80 -4.03
N ALA A 82 5.93 -4.64 -4.98
CA ALA A 82 6.79 -4.24 -6.10
C ALA A 82 6.13 -3.17 -6.98
N ALA A 83 4.83 -3.30 -7.29
CA ALA A 83 4.11 -2.31 -8.07
C ALA A 83 4.07 -0.94 -7.37
N VAL A 84 3.75 -0.90 -6.07
CA VAL A 84 3.72 0.34 -5.29
C VAL A 84 5.10 1.00 -5.25
N VAL A 85 6.15 0.24 -4.91
CA VAL A 85 7.52 0.77 -4.88
C VAL A 85 7.94 1.30 -6.26
N ALA A 86 7.61 0.58 -7.33
CA ALA A 86 7.91 1.02 -8.69
C ALA A 86 7.19 2.33 -9.05
N VAL A 87 5.89 2.43 -8.77
CA VAL A 87 5.11 3.65 -9.04
C VAL A 87 5.69 4.85 -8.30
N ILE A 88 6.04 4.69 -7.03
CA ILE A 88 6.63 5.78 -6.23
C ILE A 88 8.03 6.15 -6.74
N SER A 89 8.85 5.16 -7.09
CA SER A 89 10.20 5.39 -7.63
C SER A 89 10.16 6.15 -8.96
N LEU A 90 9.09 5.97 -9.74
CA LEU A 90 8.85 6.67 -10.99
C LEU A 90 8.10 8.00 -10.80
N SER A 91 7.59 8.28 -9.60
CA SER A 91 6.92 9.53 -9.29
C SER A 91 7.98 10.62 -9.11
N ALA A 92 7.93 11.66 -9.95
CA ALA A 92 8.89 12.76 -9.88
C ALA A 92 8.82 13.44 -8.50
N PRO A 93 9.96 13.70 -7.82
CA PRO A 93 9.95 14.58 -6.66
C PRO A 93 9.48 15.95 -7.13
N GLU A 94 8.40 16.48 -6.53
CA GLU A 94 8.04 17.89 -6.73
C GLU A 94 9.28 18.72 -6.43
N GLN A 95 9.85 19.31 -7.47
CA GLN A 95 10.96 20.24 -7.38
C GLN A 95 10.54 21.30 -6.37
N GLY A 96 11.29 21.40 -5.27
CA GLY A 96 11.15 22.52 -4.36
C GLY A 96 11.38 23.77 -5.19
N VAL A 97 10.32 24.52 -5.46
CA VAL A 97 10.42 25.93 -5.86
C VAL A 97 11.02 26.63 -4.66
N THR A 98 12.34 26.67 -4.60
CA THR A 98 13.06 27.69 -3.85
C THR A 98 12.92 28.96 -4.67
N ALA A 99 12.01 29.83 -4.21
CA ALA A 99 11.95 31.23 -4.61
C ALA A 99 13.19 31.99 -4.12
#